data_AF-A0A1A3U932-F1
#
_entry.id   AF-A0A1A3U932-F1
#
_cell.length_a   1.000
_cell.length_b   1.000
_cell.length_c   1.000
_cell.angle_alpha   90.00
_cell.angle_beta   90.00
_cell.angle_gamma   90.00
#
_symmetry.space_group_name_H-M   'P 1'
#
loop_
_entity.id
_entity.type
_entity.pdbx_description
1 polymer ?
#
loop_
_entity_poly.entity_id
_entity_poly.type
_entity_poly.pdbx_seq_one_letter_code
_entity_poly.pdbx_strand_id
1 'polypeptide(L)'
;MRTPRRSIATVRPSRGVRAAGFGAALSASLLATTPVLTAAPAQADWDWAIDFAEPMAAAPAAGTDLGSLMTIAQAWVDQLDPSTHTLLSGVIDAVSGWAGPGQAFDLAAWFDQLFYAPLHAGLQEWLAGPFGEFSAVLINAPFVMLFGRDLIGDGIDGFDGANTSVFGQWGGFGDAGDGGFLFGNGGAGVDGAGGAGGPGGQAGFFGHGGAGGLGADGGAGGDGGAGGWFMGIGGSGGTGGAGGAGGDGGVGGLLFGRGGDGGFGGEGGAGGFGGAGGWLGAAGISASPYVEDTRWVTYEDGTSLRVYPTDTGRAQAGEPGTMRQGEQAWSEVVKRDPDANTPGMREQFLCHWQFAEFIQPGKTSWNLEPWRPVVSTLSLLANGCNAGGAEEPF
;
A
#
# COMPACT_ATOMS: atom_id res chain seq x y z
N MET A 1 -29.08 75.23 -20.84
CA MET A 1 -29.93 74.26 -21.58
C MET A 1 -29.15 72.98 -21.80
N ARG A 2 -29.69 71.85 -21.30
CA ARG A 2 -29.59 70.44 -21.76
C ARG A 2 -28.21 69.75 -21.87
N THR A 3 -28.01 68.85 -20.91
CA THR A 3 -27.30 67.56 -20.98
C THR A 3 -27.79 66.67 -22.14
N PRO A 4 -26.94 65.81 -22.73
CA PRO A 4 -27.40 64.65 -23.49
C PRO A 4 -27.15 63.33 -22.75
N ARG A 5 -28.24 62.54 -22.65
CA ARG A 5 -28.28 61.13 -22.25
C ARG A 5 -27.70 60.24 -23.35
N ARG A 6 -26.97 59.18 -22.99
CA ARG A 6 -26.71 58.04 -23.89
C ARG A 6 -27.62 56.87 -23.52
N SER A 7 -28.36 56.39 -24.52
CA SER A 7 -29.29 55.26 -24.48
C SER A 7 -28.55 53.93 -24.36
N ILE A 8 -29.16 53.02 -23.60
CA ILE A 8 -28.82 51.60 -23.48
C ILE A 8 -29.41 50.85 -24.69
N ALA A 9 -28.58 50.04 -25.36
CA ALA A 9 -29.01 49.12 -26.40
C ALA A 9 -29.35 47.75 -25.80
N THR A 10 -30.51 47.23 -26.20
CA THR A 10 -31.13 45.98 -25.78
C THR A 10 -30.51 44.78 -26.52
N VAL A 11 -30.02 43.78 -25.79
CA VAL A 11 -29.74 42.44 -26.32
C VAL A 11 -30.69 41.44 -25.67
N ARG A 12 -31.47 40.73 -26.50
CA ARG A 12 -32.37 39.63 -26.10
C ARG A 12 -31.57 38.34 -25.90
N PRO A 13 -31.84 37.54 -24.85
CA PRO A 13 -31.48 36.13 -24.83
C PRO A 13 -32.67 35.22 -25.21
N SER A 14 -32.34 34.13 -25.88
CA SER A 14 -33.20 33.02 -26.30
C SER A 14 -33.43 31.99 -25.19
N ARG A 15 -34.66 31.45 -25.14
CA ARG A 15 -35.13 30.09 -24.75
C ARG A 15 -34.13 29.20 -23.99
N GLY A 16 -34.37 28.61 -22.82
CA GLY A 16 -35.57 28.31 -22.04
C GLY A 16 -35.59 26.82 -21.71
N VAL A 17 -35.55 26.43 -20.43
CA VAL A 17 -36.08 25.17 -19.87
C VAL A 17 -36.49 25.44 -18.41
N ARG A 18 -37.56 24.76 -17.99
CA ARG A 18 -38.50 25.09 -16.92
C ARG A 18 -37.95 24.85 -15.51
N ALA A 19 -38.24 25.81 -14.63
CA ALA A 19 -38.34 25.60 -13.20
C ALA A 19 -39.65 24.85 -12.87
N ALA A 20 -39.57 23.88 -11.96
CA ALA A 20 -40.70 23.44 -11.17
C ALA A 20 -40.31 23.65 -9.71
N GLY A 21 -40.94 24.64 -9.08
CA GLY A 21 -40.89 24.82 -7.63
C GLY A 21 -42.12 24.21 -6.98
N PHE A 22 -41.94 23.75 -5.75
CA PHE A 22 -42.92 23.69 -4.66
C PHE A 22 -42.05 23.72 -3.38
N GLY A 23 -42.24 24.56 -2.36
CA GLY A 23 -43.45 25.26 -1.95
C GLY A 23 -43.85 24.78 -0.55
N ALA A 24 -43.44 25.56 0.44
CA ALA A 24 -44.02 25.74 1.78
C ALA A 24 -43.95 24.63 2.87
N ALA A 25 -43.44 25.11 4.01
CA ALA A 25 -43.44 24.60 5.36
C ALA A 25 -44.77 23.99 5.88
N LEU A 26 -44.62 23.00 6.78
CA LEU A 26 -45.52 22.76 7.91
C LEU A 26 -44.70 22.28 9.10
N SER A 27 -44.61 23.16 10.10
CA SER A 27 -44.07 22.91 11.43
C SER A 27 -45.01 21.99 12.22
N ALA A 28 -44.45 21.03 12.95
CA ALA A 28 -45.11 20.44 14.12
C ALA A 28 -44.04 20.11 15.17
N SER A 29 -43.93 21.01 16.15
CA SER A 29 -43.18 20.83 17.38
C SER A 29 -43.93 19.87 18.32
N LEU A 30 -43.23 18.92 18.93
CA LEU A 30 -43.60 18.33 20.22
C LEU A 30 -42.33 18.15 21.09
N LEU A 31 -42.06 19.16 21.93
CA LEU A 31 -41.51 18.97 23.28
C LEU A 31 -42.61 18.29 24.12
N ALA A 32 -42.41 17.42 25.11
CA ALA A 32 -41.27 16.88 25.87
C ALA A 32 -41.75 15.50 26.38
N THR A 33 -40.90 14.53 26.73
CA THR A 33 -40.19 14.45 28.01
C THR A 33 -38.99 13.51 27.91
N THR A 34 -37.82 14.01 28.29
CA THR A 34 -36.60 13.21 28.49
C THR A 34 -36.67 12.45 29.83
N PRO A 35 -36.39 11.14 29.90
CA PRO A 35 -35.63 10.63 31.03
C PRO A 35 -34.17 11.01 30.80
N VAL A 36 -33.59 11.71 31.78
CA VAL A 36 -32.14 11.89 31.87
C VAL A 36 -31.54 10.49 32.01
N LEU A 37 -31.00 9.93 30.93
CA LEU A 37 -30.03 8.84 31.03
C LEU A 37 -28.75 9.48 31.55
N THR A 38 -28.58 9.41 32.87
CA THR A 38 -27.29 9.55 33.51
C THR A 38 -26.32 8.62 32.78
N ALA A 39 -25.21 9.16 32.26
CA ALA A 39 -24.13 8.35 31.75
C ALA A 39 -23.77 7.31 32.82
N ALA A 40 -23.90 6.03 32.49
CA ALA A 40 -23.39 4.97 33.35
C ALA A 40 -21.88 5.19 33.50
N PRO A 41 -21.29 4.99 34.70
CA PRO A 41 -19.85 5.07 34.84
C PRO A 41 -19.23 4.02 33.91
N ALA A 42 -18.27 4.43 33.09
CA ALA A 42 -17.44 3.50 32.35
C ALA A 42 -16.73 2.58 33.36
N GLN A 43 -17.18 1.34 33.45
CA GLN A 43 -16.43 0.25 34.05
C GLN A 43 -15.77 -0.46 32.87
N ALA A 44 -14.44 -0.43 32.81
CA ALA A 44 -13.68 -1.20 31.83
C ALA A 44 -13.44 -2.58 32.43
N ASP A 45 -14.29 -3.55 32.10
CA ASP A 45 -14.02 -4.97 32.28
C ASP A 45 -13.58 -5.60 30.94
N TRP A 46 -12.38 -6.16 30.93
CA TRP A 46 -11.71 -6.70 29.73
C TRP A 46 -12.09 -8.17 29.45
N ASP A 47 -13.34 -8.57 29.71
CA ASP A 47 -13.78 -9.95 29.55
C ASP A 47 -14.29 -10.30 28.13
N TRP A 48 -14.31 -9.32 27.19
CA TRP A 48 -14.67 -9.56 25.78
C TRP A 48 -13.53 -10.16 24.94
N ALA A 49 -12.30 -10.17 25.45
CA ALA A 49 -11.11 -10.58 24.68
C ALA A 49 -10.92 -12.12 24.61
N ILE A 50 -11.62 -12.91 25.42
CA ILE A 50 -11.40 -14.37 25.52
C ILE A 50 -12.41 -15.20 24.71
N ASP A 51 -13.61 -14.69 24.40
CA ASP A 51 -14.62 -15.43 23.60
C ASP A 51 -14.45 -15.28 22.06
N PHE A 52 -13.57 -14.38 21.59
CA PHE A 52 -13.29 -14.25 20.15
C PHE A 52 -12.40 -15.36 19.58
N ALA A 53 -11.70 -16.11 20.45
CA ALA A 53 -10.72 -17.10 20.04
C ALA A 53 -11.30 -18.51 19.78
N GLU A 54 -12.48 -18.84 20.32
CA GLU A 54 -13.04 -20.19 20.19
C GLU A 54 -13.59 -20.55 18.79
N PRO A 55 -14.27 -19.67 18.02
CA PRO A 55 -14.79 -20.08 16.71
C PRO A 55 -13.72 -20.15 15.61
N MET A 56 -12.54 -19.54 15.78
CA MET A 56 -11.43 -19.67 14.83
C MET A 56 -10.75 -21.05 14.89
N ALA A 57 -10.91 -21.80 15.98
CA ALA A 57 -10.35 -23.14 16.12
C ALA A 57 -11.16 -24.22 15.39
N ALA A 58 -12.36 -23.91 14.89
CA ALA A 58 -13.26 -24.86 14.22
C ALA A 58 -13.46 -24.59 12.72
N ALA A 59 -12.82 -23.57 12.14
CA ALA A 59 -12.87 -23.34 10.70
C ALA A 59 -12.11 -24.47 9.99
N PRO A 60 -12.78 -25.32 9.16
CA PRO A 60 -12.04 -26.23 8.31
C PRO A 60 -11.15 -25.41 7.38
N ALA A 61 -10.00 -25.96 7.00
CA ALA A 61 -9.09 -25.34 6.03
C ALA A 61 -9.79 -25.18 4.66
N ALA A 62 -10.62 -24.14 4.54
CA ALA A 62 -11.28 -23.71 3.33
C ALA A 62 -10.34 -22.71 2.64
N GLY A 63 -10.21 -22.83 1.32
CA GLY A 63 -9.21 -22.10 0.55
C GLY A 63 -9.27 -20.57 0.75
N THR A 64 -8.12 -19.93 0.54
CA THR A 64 -7.91 -18.47 0.62
C THR A 64 -8.57 -17.68 -0.51
N ASP A 65 -9.47 -18.29 -1.29
CA ASP A 65 -10.22 -17.60 -2.33
C ASP A 65 -11.39 -16.84 -1.72
N LEU A 66 -11.54 -15.57 -2.12
CA LEU A 66 -12.53 -14.67 -1.54
C LEU A 66 -13.95 -15.23 -1.64
N GLY A 67 -14.30 -15.95 -2.70
CA GLY A 67 -15.61 -16.59 -2.83
C GLY A 67 -15.90 -17.64 -1.74
N SER A 68 -14.88 -18.38 -1.32
CA SER A 68 -15.00 -19.39 -0.25
C SER A 68 -15.02 -18.74 1.15
N LEU A 69 -14.29 -17.65 1.34
CA LEU A 69 -14.30 -16.89 2.60
C LEU A 69 -15.61 -16.13 2.78
N MET A 70 -16.16 -15.55 1.70
CA MET A 70 -17.41 -14.79 1.75
C MET A 70 -18.65 -15.67 1.93
N THR A 71 -18.63 -16.93 1.47
CA THR A 71 -19.70 -17.89 1.77
C THR A 71 -19.73 -18.28 3.25
N ILE A 72 -18.56 -18.41 3.88
CA ILE A 72 -18.44 -18.66 5.33
C ILE A 72 -18.87 -17.41 6.11
N ALA A 73 -18.42 -16.22 5.70
CA ALA A 73 -18.82 -14.95 6.31
C ALA A 73 -20.34 -14.72 6.23
N GLN A 74 -20.97 -15.00 5.10
CA GLN A 74 -22.42 -14.88 4.94
C GLN A 74 -23.18 -15.86 5.83
N ALA A 75 -22.71 -17.10 5.97
CA ALA A 75 -23.32 -18.10 6.86
C ALA A 75 -23.23 -17.72 8.36
N TRP A 76 -22.24 -16.91 8.73
CA TRP A 76 -22.13 -16.33 10.07
C TRP A 76 -23.01 -15.09 10.24
N VAL A 77 -23.05 -14.20 9.24
CA VAL A 77 -23.91 -13.00 9.23
C VAL A 77 -25.40 -13.37 9.30
N ASP A 78 -25.80 -14.48 8.68
CA ASP A 78 -27.16 -15.02 8.73
C ASP A 78 -27.60 -15.46 10.15
N GLN A 79 -26.67 -15.55 11.11
CA GLN A 79 -26.97 -15.88 12.51
C GLN A 79 -27.17 -14.63 13.39
N LEU A 80 -26.96 -13.44 12.85
CA LEU A 80 -27.08 -12.18 13.58
C LEU A 80 -28.54 -11.67 13.60
N ASP A 81 -28.82 -10.70 14.47
CA ASP A 81 -30.13 -10.05 14.48
C ASP A 81 -30.41 -9.32 13.15
N PRO A 82 -31.68 -9.08 12.79
CA PRO A 82 -32.05 -8.57 11.47
C PRO A 82 -31.40 -7.21 11.11
N SER A 83 -31.17 -6.33 12.08
CA SER A 83 -30.61 -5.01 11.81
C SER A 83 -29.11 -5.08 11.50
N THR A 84 -28.39 -5.95 12.21
CA THR A 84 -26.98 -6.25 12.00
C THR A 84 -26.78 -7.09 10.72
N HIS A 85 -27.66 -8.05 10.47
CA HIS A 85 -27.71 -8.85 9.23
C HIS A 85 -27.81 -7.98 7.98
N THR A 86 -28.73 -7.01 7.97
CA THR A 86 -28.95 -6.14 6.79
C THR A 86 -27.74 -5.25 6.48
N LEU A 87 -27.05 -4.77 7.52
CA LEU A 87 -25.87 -3.93 7.36
C LEU A 87 -24.64 -4.73 6.88
N LEU A 88 -24.39 -5.90 7.47
CA LEU A 88 -23.25 -6.75 7.10
C LEU A 88 -23.44 -7.48 5.77
N SER A 89 -24.66 -7.93 5.44
CA SER A 89 -24.96 -8.50 4.11
C SER A 89 -24.74 -7.49 2.98
N GLY A 90 -25.11 -6.22 3.19
CA GLY A 90 -24.84 -5.14 2.23
C GLY A 90 -23.34 -4.91 1.99
N VAL A 91 -22.51 -5.12 3.02
CA VAL A 91 -21.04 -5.08 2.89
C VAL A 91 -20.51 -6.31 2.16
N ILE A 92 -21.05 -7.51 2.44
CA ILE A 92 -20.67 -8.76 1.77
C ILE A 92 -21.00 -8.69 0.27
N ASP A 93 -22.18 -8.21 -0.10
CA ASP A 93 -22.59 -8.06 -1.50
C ASP A 93 -21.72 -7.04 -2.25
N ALA A 94 -21.36 -5.93 -1.59
CA ALA A 94 -20.47 -4.92 -2.16
C ALA A 94 -19.05 -5.47 -2.41
N VAL A 95 -18.52 -6.27 -1.48
CA VAL A 95 -17.19 -6.90 -1.60
C VAL A 95 -17.21 -8.03 -2.63
N SER A 96 -18.28 -8.84 -2.67
CA SER A 96 -18.43 -9.96 -3.60
C SER A 96 -18.67 -9.51 -5.04
N GLY A 97 -19.20 -8.29 -5.25
CA GLY A 97 -19.34 -7.67 -6.56
C GLY A 97 -18.05 -7.10 -7.14
N TRP A 98 -16.97 -7.01 -6.36
CA TRP A 98 -15.71 -6.36 -6.74
C TRP A 98 -14.60 -7.31 -7.16
N ALA A 99 -14.60 -8.55 -6.68
CA ALA A 99 -13.64 -9.57 -7.08
C ALA A 99 -14.28 -10.59 -8.01
N GLY A 100 -13.73 -10.76 -9.22
CA GLY A 100 -14.06 -11.91 -10.06
C GLY A 100 -13.60 -13.22 -9.41
N PRO A 101 -14.18 -14.38 -9.76
CA PRO A 101 -13.74 -15.68 -9.25
C PRO A 101 -12.23 -15.88 -9.48
N GLY A 102 -11.47 -16.17 -8.42
CA GLY A 102 -10.03 -16.46 -8.48
C GLY A 102 -9.09 -15.27 -8.30
N GLN A 103 -9.58 -14.09 -7.91
CA GLN A 103 -8.72 -12.97 -7.52
C GLN A 103 -8.40 -13.00 -6.02
N ALA A 104 -7.12 -12.90 -5.68
CA ALA A 104 -6.70 -12.76 -4.28
C ALA A 104 -7.20 -11.42 -3.71
N PHE A 105 -7.86 -11.46 -2.55
CA PHE A 105 -8.29 -10.26 -1.85
C PHE A 105 -7.10 -9.63 -1.14
N ASP A 106 -6.62 -8.50 -1.67
CA ASP A 106 -5.60 -7.69 -1.04
C ASP A 106 -6.26 -6.77 0.01
N LEU A 107 -6.32 -7.26 1.25
CA LEU A 107 -6.87 -6.51 2.39
C LEU A 107 -6.14 -5.17 2.61
N ALA A 108 -4.83 -5.12 2.32
CA ALA A 108 -4.03 -3.90 2.45
C ALA A 108 -4.49 -2.87 1.41
N ALA A 109 -4.60 -3.28 0.14
CA ALA A 109 -5.07 -2.40 -0.94
C ALA A 109 -6.52 -1.97 -0.74
N TRP A 110 -7.38 -2.87 -0.24
CA TRP A 110 -8.76 -2.53 0.09
C TRP A 110 -8.86 -1.49 1.21
N PHE A 111 -8.11 -1.69 2.30
CA PHE A 111 -8.07 -0.74 3.41
C PHE A 111 -7.51 0.62 2.96
N ASP A 112 -6.43 0.59 2.17
CA ASP A 112 -5.83 1.78 1.61
C ASP A 112 -6.83 2.58 0.76
N GLN A 113 -7.49 1.93 -0.20
CA GLN A 113 -8.39 2.60 -1.14
C GLN A 113 -9.68 3.13 -0.49
N LEU A 114 -10.22 2.44 0.52
CA LEU A 114 -11.52 2.80 1.10
C LEU A 114 -11.42 3.61 2.40
N PHE A 115 -10.32 3.47 3.15
CA PHE A 115 -10.18 4.10 4.47
C PHE A 115 -9.00 5.04 4.52
N TYR A 116 -7.80 4.54 4.26
CA TYR A 116 -6.58 5.31 4.53
C TYR A 116 -6.39 6.45 3.54
N ALA A 117 -6.45 6.21 2.23
CA ALA A 117 -6.24 7.24 1.22
C ALA A 117 -7.29 8.38 1.30
N PRO A 118 -8.61 8.13 1.49
CA PRO A 118 -9.57 9.20 1.71
C PRO A 118 -9.34 10.00 3.00
N LEU A 119 -9.00 9.33 4.10
CA LEU A 119 -8.68 9.98 5.37
C LEU A 119 -7.44 10.87 5.23
N HIS A 120 -6.38 10.31 4.66
CA HIS A 120 -5.12 10.99 4.41
C HIS A 120 -5.34 12.22 3.52
N ALA A 121 -6.04 12.07 2.39
CA ALA A 121 -6.36 13.17 1.49
C ALA A 121 -7.15 14.29 2.19
N GLY A 122 -8.15 13.93 3.03
CA GLY A 122 -8.91 14.91 3.80
C GLY A 122 -8.06 15.66 4.83
N LEU A 123 -7.09 14.98 5.46
CA LEU A 123 -6.16 15.60 6.40
C LEU A 123 -5.12 16.49 5.68
N GLN A 124 -4.68 16.11 4.49
CA GLN A 124 -3.82 16.93 3.62
C GLN A 124 -4.54 18.17 3.10
N GLU A 125 -5.81 18.04 2.71
CA GLU A 125 -6.66 19.17 2.34
C GLU A 125 -6.88 20.11 3.53
N TRP A 126 -7.05 19.56 4.73
CA TRP A 126 -7.11 20.37 5.94
C TRP A 126 -5.80 21.12 6.20
N LEU A 127 -4.65 20.45 6.11
CA LEU A 127 -3.32 21.07 6.27
C LEU A 127 -3.10 22.24 5.30
N ALA A 128 -3.45 22.05 4.03
CA ALA A 128 -3.32 23.07 3.00
C ALA A 128 -4.41 24.17 3.06
N GLY A 129 -5.42 24.01 3.91
CA GLY A 129 -6.54 24.93 4.05
C GLY A 129 -6.21 26.12 4.97
N PRO A 130 -6.83 27.30 4.77
CA PRO A 130 -6.56 28.50 5.59
C PRO A 130 -6.79 28.31 7.09
N PHE A 131 -7.74 27.44 7.46
CA PHE A 131 -8.00 27.10 8.85
C PHE A 131 -6.95 26.15 9.43
N GLY A 132 -6.47 25.19 8.62
CA GLY A 132 -5.36 24.32 8.98
C GLY A 132 -4.09 25.13 9.21
N GLU A 133 -3.70 25.97 8.25
CA GLU A 133 -2.54 26.86 8.36
C GLU A 133 -2.61 27.73 9.64
N PHE A 134 -3.76 28.35 9.91
CA PHE A 134 -3.93 29.17 11.11
C PHE A 134 -3.80 28.37 12.42
N SER A 135 -4.44 27.20 12.49
CA SER A 135 -4.46 26.39 13.71
C SER A 135 -3.14 25.64 13.94
N ALA A 136 -2.51 25.14 12.87
CA ALA A 136 -1.22 24.46 12.91
C ALA A 136 -0.12 25.37 13.45
N VAL A 137 -0.10 26.67 13.10
CA VAL A 137 0.89 27.62 13.66
C VAL A 137 0.86 27.66 15.20
N LEU A 138 -0.33 27.73 15.80
CA LEU A 138 -0.47 27.77 17.26
C LEU A 138 -0.15 26.43 17.92
N ILE A 139 -0.55 25.33 17.27
CA ILE A 139 -0.36 23.97 17.76
C ILE A 139 1.12 23.57 17.68
N ASN A 140 1.80 23.90 16.59
CA ASN A 140 3.17 23.48 16.30
C ASN A 140 4.21 24.35 16.99
N ALA A 141 3.92 25.61 17.32
CA ALA A 141 4.88 26.53 17.94
C ALA A 141 5.69 25.93 19.12
N PRO A 142 5.08 25.26 20.12
CA PRO A 142 5.86 24.62 21.18
C PRO A 142 6.71 23.43 20.68
N PHE A 143 6.25 22.70 19.66
CA PHE A 143 6.95 21.53 19.12
C PHE A 143 8.13 21.93 18.24
N VAL A 144 7.97 22.94 17.39
CA VAL A 144 9.07 23.49 16.60
C VAL A 144 10.15 24.06 17.51
N MET A 145 9.77 24.77 18.57
CA MET A 145 10.75 25.34 19.51
C MET A 145 11.51 24.26 20.29
N LEU A 146 10.80 23.23 20.77
CA LEU A 146 11.41 22.19 21.59
C LEU A 146 12.09 21.10 20.78
N PHE A 147 11.53 20.69 19.66
CA PHE A 147 11.94 19.53 18.88
C PHE A 147 12.32 19.84 17.44
N GLY A 148 12.11 21.07 16.95
CA GLY A 148 12.50 21.45 15.58
C GLY A 148 11.66 20.79 14.50
N ARG A 149 10.50 20.27 14.89
CA ARG A 149 9.58 19.47 14.08
C ARG A 149 8.15 19.78 14.48
N ASP A 150 7.25 19.75 13.50
CA ASP A 150 5.84 20.00 13.73
C ASP A 150 5.17 18.88 14.54
N LEU A 151 4.09 19.20 15.26
CA LEU A 151 3.20 18.18 15.79
C LEU A 151 2.30 17.63 14.68
N ILE A 152 1.77 18.54 13.86
CA ILE A 152 0.89 18.24 12.73
C ILE A 152 1.32 19.12 11.55
N GLY A 153 1.79 18.52 10.46
CA GLY A 153 2.30 19.26 9.29
C GLY A 153 3.17 18.38 8.43
N ASP A 154 3.28 18.67 7.14
CA ASP A 154 4.20 17.93 6.27
C ASP A 154 5.64 18.42 6.44
N GLY A 155 6.59 17.54 6.18
CA GLY A 155 8.01 17.84 6.17
C GLY A 155 8.39 18.74 4.99
N ILE A 156 9.47 19.48 5.17
CA ILE A 156 10.00 20.39 4.16
C ILE A 156 10.75 19.59 3.09
N ASP A 157 10.28 19.68 1.84
CA ASP A 157 10.99 19.13 0.69
C ASP A 157 12.40 19.72 0.56
N GLY A 158 13.37 18.84 0.34
CA GLY A 158 14.77 19.21 0.18
C GLY A 158 15.41 19.73 1.46
N PHE A 159 14.91 19.36 2.63
CA PHE A 159 15.57 19.73 3.88
C PHE A 159 16.90 18.98 4.03
N ASP A 160 17.99 19.74 4.15
CA ASP A 160 19.35 19.24 4.38
C ASP A 160 20.02 19.87 5.63
N GLY A 161 19.22 20.58 6.43
CA GLY A 161 19.66 21.28 7.63
C GLY A 161 19.88 20.36 8.82
N ALA A 162 20.58 20.87 9.84
CA ALA A 162 20.65 20.20 11.14
C ALA A 162 19.50 20.66 12.04
N ASN A 163 18.94 19.76 12.83
CA ASN A 163 17.97 20.13 13.87
C ASN A 163 18.69 20.76 15.08
N THR A 164 18.56 22.08 15.23
CA THR A 164 19.21 22.86 16.30
C THR A 164 18.26 23.25 17.43
N SER A 165 17.09 22.61 17.53
CA SER A 165 16.13 22.87 18.61
C SER A 165 16.59 22.31 19.96
N VAL A 166 15.92 22.71 21.04
CA VAL A 166 16.30 22.40 22.44
C VAL A 166 16.56 20.91 22.65
N PHE A 167 15.64 20.07 22.15
CA PHE A 167 15.70 18.62 22.24
C PHE A 167 16.08 17.93 20.93
N GLY A 168 15.83 18.56 19.77
CA GLY A 168 16.14 17.94 18.47
C GLY A 168 17.64 17.75 18.22
N GLN A 169 18.48 18.61 18.80
CA GLN A 169 19.95 18.49 18.71
C GLN A 169 20.52 17.21 19.35
N TRP A 170 19.75 16.50 20.19
CA TRP A 170 20.17 15.24 20.80
C TRP A 170 19.92 14.02 19.91
N GLY A 171 19.31 14.22 18.73
CA GLY A 171 18.93 13.16 17.81
C GLY A 171 17.68 12.38 18.25
N GLY A 172 17.11 11.59 17.34
CA GLY A 172 15.98 10.69 17.61
C GLY A 172 14.57 11.32 17.54
N PHE A 173 14.47 12.65 17.41
CA PHE A 173 13.19 13.35 17.25
C PHE A 173 12.86 13.71 15.81
N GLY A 174 13.80 13.46 14.89
CA GLY A 174 13.70 13.88 13.49
C GLY A 174 14.15 15.32 13.28
N ASP A 175 13.83 15.87 12.12
CA ASP A 175 14.09 17.26 11.75
C ASP A 175 12.91 17.87 10.97
N ALA A 176 13.12 19.03 10.34
CA ALA A 176 12.05 19.72 9.62
C ALA A 176 11.73 19.11 8.25
N GLY A 177 12.55 18.19 7.74
CA GLY A 177 12.25 17.35 6.58
C GLY A 177 11.28 16.22 6.91
N ASP A 178 11.14 15.85 8.19
CA ASP A 178 10.18 14.85 8.62
C ASP A 178 8.76 15.45 8.79
N GLY A 179 7.73 14.66 8.47
CA GLY A 179 6.33 15.02 8.74
C GLY A 179 6.06 15.12 10.24
N GLY A 180 5.01 15.80 10.68
CA GLY A 180 4.76 16.08 12.09
C GLY A 180 4.53 14.83 12.94
N PHE A 181 4.84 14.90 14.24
CA PHE A 181 4.81 13.75 15.15
C PHE A 181 3.48 12.97 15.17
N LEU A 182 2.33 13.64 15.04
CA LEU A 182 1.01 12.99 15.01
C LEU A 182 0.55 12.71 13.59
N PHE A 183 0.64 13.71 12.71
CA PHE A 183 0.21 13.58 11.32
C PHE A 183 1.07 14.46 10.42
N GLY A 184 1.48 13.90 9.30
CA GLY A 184 2.19 14.60 8.24
C GLY A 184 3.02 13.66 7.40
N ASN A 185 3.15 13.99 6.12
CA ASN A 185 4.05 13.31 5.22
C ASN A 185 5.48 13.81 5.44
N GLY A 186 6.47 12.94 5.25
CA GLY A 186 7.84 13.40 5.10
C GLY A 186 8.04 14.17 3.79
N GLY A 187 8.94 15.16 3.82
CA GLY A 187 9.36 15.90 2.64
C GLY A 187 10.24 15.04 1.73
N ALA A 188 10.25 15.35 0.44
CA ALA A 188 11.16 14.72 -0.51
C ALA A 188 12.61 15.03 -0.16
N GLY A 189 13.52 14.08 -0.39
CA GLY A 189 14.95 14.26 -0.21
C GLY A 189 15.54 15.23 -1.24
N VAL A 190 16.64 15.89 -0.89
CA VAL A 190 17.38 16.75 -1.83
C VAL A 190 17.97 15.93 -2.97
N ASP A 191 17.86 16.42 -4.20
CA ASP A 191 18.63 15.85 -5.31
C ASP A 191 20.13 16.11 -5.11
N GLY A 192 20.95 15.11 -5.43
CA GLY A 192 22.39 15.19 -5.31
C GLY A 192 22.97 16.21 -6.29
N ALA A 193 23.48 17.33 -5.80
CA ALA A 193 24.21 18.31 -6.60
C ALA A 193 25.69 17.91 -6.77
N GLY A 194 25.95 16.78 -7.44
CA GLY A 194 27.30 16.21 -7.64
C GLY A 194 27.68 15.10 -6.65
N GLY A 195 26.68 14.47 -6.02
CA GLY A 195 26.84 13.36 -5.09
C GLY A 195 25.58 12.50 -5.02
N ALA A 196 25.45 11.73 -3.95
CA ALA A 196 24.23 10.95 -3.70
C ALA A 196 23.03 11.87 -3.44
N GLY A 197 21.84 11.38 -3.77
CA GLY A 197 20.58 12.00 -3.35
C GLY A 197 20.40 11.90 -1.83
N GLY A 198 19.76 12.89 -1.24
CA GLY A 198 19.39 12.91 0.18
C GLY A 198 18.22 11.96 0.45
N PRO A 199 18.13 11.42 1.68
CA PRO A 199 16.99 10.58 2.06
C PRO A 199 15.71 11.41 2.09
N GLY A 200 14.58 10.76 1.83
CA GLY A 200 13.26 11.33 2.08
C GLY A 200 12.97 11.39 3.58
N GLY A 201 12.23 12.42 3.99
CA GLY A 201 11.79 12.59 5.36
C GLY A 201 10.84 11.46 5.81
N GLN A 202 10.87 11.14 7.09
CA GLN A 202 9.97 10.16 7.70
C GLN A 202 8.63 10.81 8.06
N ALA A 203 7.54 10.06 8.01
CA ALA A 203 6.28 10.48 8.62
C ALA A 203 6.29 10.30 10.14
N GLY A 204 5.28 10.86 10.83
CA GLY A 204 5.07 10.71 12.27
C GLY A 204 4.28 9.47 12.65
N PHE A 205 3.23 9.63 13.45
CA PHE A 205 2.34 8.53 13.84
C PHE A 205 1.45 8.07 12.66
N PHE A 206 0.96 9.04 11.87
CA PHE A 206 0.27 8.86 10.60
C PHE A 206 0.96 9.64 9.49
N GLY A 207 0.97 9.11 8.28
CA GLY A 207 1.45 9.82 7.09
C GLY A 207 2.25 8.95 6.14
N HIS A 208 2.66 9.52 5.01
CA HIS A 208 3.54 8.87 4.05
C HIS A 208 4.98 9.33 4.23
N GLY A 209 5.93 8.42 4.05
CA GLY A 209 7.33 8.82 3.94
C GLY A 209 7.57 9.63 2.67
N GLY A 210 8.53 10.54 2.73
CA GLY A 210 8.98 11.31 1.58
C GLY A 210 9.78 10.46 0.61
N ALA A 211 9.73 10.80 -0.68
CA ALA A 211 10.58 10.14 -1.67
C ALA A 211 12.05 10.50 -1.44
N GLY A 212 12.97 9.57 -1.71
CA GLY A 212 14.39 9.86 -1.74
C GLY A 212 14.78 10.72 -2.95
N GLY A 213 15.80 11.55 -2.78
CA GLY A 213 16.31 12.43 -3.84
C GLY A 213 17.07 11.67 -4.93
N LEU A 214 17.17 12.26 -6.12
CA LEU A 214 17.91 11.67 -7.24
C LEU A 214 19.43 11.75 -7.01
N GLY A 215 20.18 10.75 -7.46
CA GLY A 215 21.64 10.78 -7.48
C GLY A 215 22.20 11.53 -8.70
N ALA A 216 23.32 12.23 -8.52
CA ALA A 216 24.11 12.77 -9.64
C ALA A 216 24.89 11.66 -10.37
N ASP A 217 25.61 11.98 -11.45
CA ASP A 217 26.56 11.05 -12.07
C ASP A 217 27.53 10.44 -11.03
N GLY A 218 27.55 9.11 -10.94
CA GLY A 218 28.29 8.33 -9.95
C GLY A 218 27.67 8.30 -8.54
N GLY A 219 26.61 9.07 -8.30
CA GLY A 219 25.90 9.17 -7.03
C GLY A 219 24.71 8.20 -6.95
N ALA A 220 24.55 7.57 -5.79
CA ALA A 220 23.35 6.77 -5.51
C ALA A 220 22.11 7.66 -5.34
N GLY A 221 20.93 7.12 -5.61
CA GLY A 221 19.68 7.72 -5.19
C GLY A 221 19.55 7.69 -3.67
N GLY A 222 18.81 8.63 -3.10
CA GLY A 222 18.50 8.64 -1.68
C GLY A 222 17.43 7.62 -1.33
N ASP A 223 17.47 7.10 -0.09
CA ASP A 223 16.43 6.18 0.37
C ASP A 223 15.11 6.93 0.60
N GLY A 224 13.99 6.25 0.40
CA GLY A 224 12.68 6.75 0.76
C GLY A 224 12.49 6.77 2.28
N GLY A 225 11.78 7.78 2.78
CA GLY A 225 11.47 7.91 4.19
C GLY A 225 10.46 6.85 4.67
N ALA A 226 10.50 6.51 5.95
CA ALA A 226 9.51 5.63 6.55
C ALA A 226 8.10 6.28 6.53
N GLY A 227 7.07 5.46 6.29
CA GLY A 227 5.69 5.83 6.53
C GLY A 227 5.39 5.99 8.01
N GLY A 228 4.19 6.49 8.33
CA GLY A 228 3.79 6.76 9.70
C GLY A 228 3.85 5.50 10.57
N TRP A 229 4.37 5.62 11.79
CA TRP A 229 4.64 4.48 12.67
C TRP A 229 3.43 3.55 12.86
N PHE A 230 2.23 4.10 13.03
CA PHE A 230 1.02 3.29 13.19
C PHE A 230 0.42 2.91 11.84
N MET A 231 0.13 3.90 10.99
CA MET A 231 -0.34 3.68 9.62
C MET A 231 0.32 4.65 8.67
N GLY A 232 0.74 4.15 7.52
CA GLY A 232 1.47 4.93 6.55
C GLY A 232 2.07 4.12 5.43
N ILE A 233 2.34 4.79 4.32
CA ILE A 233 3.06 4.18 3.20
C ILE A 233 4.48 4.73 3.22
N GLY A 234 5.48 3.86 3.07
CA GLY A 234 6.86 4.29 2.92
C GLY A 234 7.09 5.06 1.62
N GLY A 235 8.02 6.01 1.65
CA GLY A 235 8.42 6.78 0.48
C GLY A 235 9.19 5.92 -0.51
N SER A 236 9.10 6.24 -1.80
CA SER A 236 9.90 5.56 -2.81
C SER A 236 11.38 5.94 -2.71
N GLY A 237 12.27 5.01 -3.02
CA GLY A 237 13.69 5.32 -3.20
C GLY A 237 13.93 6.21 -4.43
N GLY A 238 14.95 7.07 -4.35
CA GLY A 238 15.39 7.92 -5.45
C GLY A 238 16.16 7.14 -6.51
N THR A 239 16.14 7.60 -7.76
CA THR A 239 16.95 6.96 -8.81
C THR A 239 18.42 7.35 -8.69
N GLY A 240 19.33 6.40 -8.90
CA GLY A 240 20.77 6.69 -9.00
C GLY A 240 21.13 7.39 -10.32
N GLY A 241 22.20 8.19 -10.32
CA GLY A 241 22.79 8.70 -11.55
C GLY A 241 23.68 7.66 -12.23
N ALA A 242 24.31 7.97 -13.36
CA ALA A 242 25.09 6.99 -14.12
C ALA A 242 26.16 6.29 -13.24
N GLY A 243 26.16 4.95 -13.19
CA GLY A 243 27.01 4.15 -12.31
C GLY A 243 26.61 4.13 -10.83
N GLY A 244 25.59 4.87 -10.43
CA GLY A 244 25.05 4.93 -9.08
C GLY A 244 23.86 3.98 -8.88
N ALA A 245 23.77 3.38 -7.68
CA ALA A 245 22.63 2.55 -7.31
C ALA A 245 21.37 3.39 -7.04
N GLY A 246 20.18 2.81 -7.21
CA GLY A 246 18.96 3.42 -6.71
C GLY A 246 18.87 3.31 -5.19
N GLY A 247 18.16 4.24 -4.56
CA GLY A 247 17.89 4.21 -3.13
C GLY A 247 16.83 3.18 -2.78
N ASP A 248 16.85 2.69 -1.55
CA ASP A 248 15.85 1.75 -1.05
C ASP A 248 14.52 2.47 -0.78
N GLY A 249 13.41 1.75 -0.89
CA GLY A 249 12.11 2.24 -0.48
C GLY A 249 11.96 2.25 1.05
N GLY A 250 11.23 3.21 1.57
CA GLY A 250 10.96 3.33 2.99
C GLY A 250 10.01 2.26 3.53
N VAL A 251 10.13 1.91 4.81
CA VAL A 251 9.21 0.97 5.44
C VAL A 251 7.82 1.57 5.60
N GLY A 252 6.77 0.75 5.46
CA GLY A 252 5.40 1.13 5.76
C GLY A 252 5.12 1.17 7.27
N GLY A 253 3.97 1.75 7.64
CA GLY A 253 3.49 1.76 9.02
C GLY A 253 3.09 0.40 9.56
N LEU A 254 3.02 0.26 10.89
CA LEU A 254 2.76 -1.01 11.57
C LEU A 254 1.50 -1.74 11.10
N LEU A 255 0.40 -1.02 10.83
CA LEU A 255 -0.90 -1.58 10.47
C LEU A 255 -1.28 -1.15 9.05
N PHE A 256 -1.56 -2.13 8.18
CA PHE A 256 -1.89 -1.93 6.76
C PHE A 256 -0.85 -1.13 5.95
N GLY A 257 0.31 -0.83 6.53
CA GLY A 257 1.30 0.03 5.91
C GLY A 257 1.96 -0.66 4.73
N ARG A 258 1.98 0.04 3.59
CA ARG A 258 2.72 -0.43 2.42
C ARG A 258 4.15 0.11 2.46
N GLY A 259 5.14 -0.73 2.17
CA GLY A 259 6.51 -0.27 1.94
C GLY A 259 6.64 0.48 0.61
N GLY A 260 7.53 1.46 0.57
CA GLY A 260 7.83 2.22 -0.64
C GLY A 260 8.57 1.37 -1.67
N ASP A 261 8.38 1.66 -2.95
CA ASP A 261 9.12 0.99 -4.02
C ASP A 261 10.59 1.46 -4.04
N GLY A 262 11.51 0.58 -4.40
CA GLY A 262 12.93 0.93 -4.55
C GLY A 262 13.17 1.78 -5.79
N GLY A 263 14.18 2.65 -5.73
CA GLY A 263 14.56 3.51 -6.84
C GLY A 263 15.34 2.76 -7.93
N PHE A 264 15.23 3.17 -9.18
CA PHE A 264 16.05 2.60 -10.26
C PHE A 264 17.53 2.97 -10.10
N GLY A 265 18.42 2.05 -10.46
CA GLY A 265 19.83 2.40 -10.66
C GLY A 265 20.02 3.22 -11.93
N GLY A 266 21.10 4.01 -11.99
CA GLY A 266 21.53 4.62 -13.24
C GLY A 266 22.19 3.60 -14.17
N GLU A 267 22.70 4.04 -15.33
CA GLU A 267 23.38 3.12 -16.26
C GLU A 267 24.52 2.35 -15.56
N GLY A 268 24.42 1.02 -15.52
CA GLY A 268 25.38 0.15 -14.84
C GLY A 268 25.26 0.10 -13.30
N GLY A 269 24.31 0.83 -12.71
CA GLY A 269 23.97 0.79 -11.30
C GLY A 269 22.87 -0.21 -10.97
N ALA A 270 22.91 -0.77 -9.75
CA ALA A 270 21.85 -1.65 -9.25
C ALA A 270 20.59 -0.85 -8.86
N GLY A 271 19.41 -1.46 -8.93
CA GLY A 271 18.20 -0.86 -8.36
C GLY A 271 18.13 -1.01 -6.84
N GLY A 272 17.37 -0.15 -6.18
CA GLY A 272 17.11 -0.24 -4.74
C GLY A 272 16.09 -1.32 -4.39
N PHE A 273 16.13 -1.75 -3.14
CA PHE A 273 15.16 -2.66 -2.55
C PHE A 273 13.83 -1.94 -2.28
N GLY A 274 12.73 -2.70 -2.31
CA GLY A 274 11.46 -2.19 -1.80
C GLY A 274 11.46 -2.21 -0.27
N GLY A 275 10.79 -1.25 0.35
CA GLY A 275 10.63 -1.20 1.79
C GLY A 275 9.70 -2.31 2.30
N ALA A 276 9.90 -2.72 3.55
CA ALA A 276 9.00 -3.67 4.21
C ALA A 276 7.60 -3.06 4.42
N GLY A 277 6.56 -3.89 4.34
CA GLY A 277 5.21 -3.52 4.77
C GLY A 277 5.00 -3.76 6.27
N GLY A 278 3.88 -3.25 6.79
CA GLY A 278 3.40 -3.55 8.13
C GLY A 278 2.61 -4.85 8.23
N TRP A 279 2.07 -5.12 9.41
CA TRP A 279 1.09 -6.17 9.63
C TRP A 279 -0.16 -5.92 8.77
N LEU A 280 -0.56 -6.93 8.00
CA LEU A 280 -1.59 -6.82 6.95
C LEU A 280 -1.28 -5.75 5.89
N GLY A 281 -0.02 -5.33 5.78
CA GLY A 281 0.49 -4.42 4.77
C GLY A 281 1.24 -5.16 3.66
N ALA A 282 1.59 -4.45 2.60
CA ALA A 282 2.32 -5.00 1.46
C ALA A 282 3.75 -4.44 1.41
N ALA A 283 4.74 -5.26 1.11
CA ALA A 283 6.08 -4.75 0.82
C ALA A 283 6.11 -3.96 -0.50
N GLY A 284 7.06 -3.04 -0.60
CA GLY A 284 7.38 -2.33 -1.83
C GLY A 284 8.01 -3.24 -2.88
N ILE A 285 7.97 -2.79 -4.13
CA ILE A 285 8.62 -3.46 -5.25
C ILE A 285 10.06 -2.98 -5.32
N SER A 286 11.00 -3.92 -5.28
CA SER A 286 12.39 -3.63 -5.60
C SER A 286 12.56 -3.31 -7.09
N ALA A 287 13.40 -2.32 -7.38
CA ALA A 287 13.91 -2.05 -8.71
C ALA A 287 15.11 -2.93 -9.09
N SER A 288 15.66 -3.69 -8.13
CA SER A 288 16.59 -4.78 -8.42
C SER A 288 15.84 -5.97 -9.02
N PRO A 289 16.42 -6.65 -10.03
CA PRO A 289 15.77 -7.78 -10.70
C PRO A 289 15.60 -8.96 -9.76
N TYR A 290 14.50 -9.69 -9.91
CA TYR A 290 14.20 -10.93 -9.18
C TYR A 290 14.70 -12.18 -9.91
N VAL A 291 14.85 -12.10 -11.23
CA VAL A 291 15.27 -13.22 -12.09
C VAL A 291 16.64 -12.92 -12.69
N GLU A 292 17.62 -13.77 -12.38
CA GLU A 292 18.99 -13.68 -12.90
C GLU A 292 19.05 -14.19 -14.34
N ASP A 293 18.55 -15.39 -14.58
CA ASP A 293 18.66 -16.11 -15.84
C ASP A 293 17.50 -17.08 -16.07
N THR A 294 17.29 -17.47 -17.32
CA THR A 294 16.30 -18.46 -17.71
C THR A 294 16.87 -19.36 -18.81
N ARG A 295 16.64 -20.67 -18.74
CA ARG A 295 17.20 -21.64 -19.69
C ARG A 295 16.22 -22.75 -20.04
N TRP A 296 15.91 -22.90 -21.32
CA TRP A 296 15.22 -24.08 -21.83
C TRP A 296 16.14 -25.29 -21.84
N VAL A 297 15.66 -26.39 -21.26
CA VAL A 297 16.32 -27.70 -21.27
C VAL A 297 15.33 -28.72 -21.82
N THR A 298 15.81 -29.59 -22.71
CA THR A 298 15.03 -30.72 -23.24
C THR A 298 15.65 -32.01 -22.76
N TYR A 299 14.80 -32.92 -22.30
CA TYR A 299 15.15 -34.27 -21.87
C TYR A 299 14.16 -35.27 -22.49
N GLU A 300 14.30 -36.56 -22.19
CA GLU A 300 13.58 -37.63 -22.88
C GLU A 300 12.05 -37.51 -22.80
N ASP A 301 11.53 -36.95 -21.70
CA ASP A 301 10.10 -36.85 -21.41
C ASP A 301 9.50 -35.45 -21.59
N GLY A 302 10.28 -34.45 -22.03
CA GLY A 302 9.75 -33.10 -22.24
C GLY A 302 10.78 -31.98 -22.30
N THR A 303 10.25 -30.75 -22.33
CA THR A 303 11.03 -29.52 -22.24
C THR A 303 10.65 -28.81 -20.93
N SER A 304 11.63 -28.22 -20.25
CA SER A 304 11.43 -27.38 -19.08
C SER A 304 12.17 -26.05 -19.24
N LEU A 305 11.57 -24.99 -18.71
CA LEU A 305 12.23 -23.71 -18.51
C LEU A 305 12.76 -23.64 -17.08
N ARG A 306 14.08 -23.62 -16.93
CA ARG A 306 14.74 -23.41 -15.64
C ARG A 306 14.87 -21.92 -15.38
N VAL A 307 14.24 -21.43 -14.32
CA VAL A 307 14.32 -20.05 -13.86
C VAL A 307 15.31 -19.95 -12.70
N TYR A 308 16.31 -19.09 -12.82
CA TYR A 308 17.33 -18.83 -11.81
C TYR A 308 17.02 -17.51 -11.10
N PRO A 309 16.57 -17.51 -9.84
CA PRO A 309 16.28 -16.29 -9.11
C PRO A 309 17.57 -15.62 -8.62
N THR A 310 17.58 -14.29 -8.57
CA THR A 310 18.62 -13.49 -7.89
C THR A 310 18.54 -13.66 -6.38
N ASP A 311 19.54 -13.17 -5.64
CA ASP A 311 19.47 -13.08 -4.17
C ASP A 311 18.26 -12.27 -3.69
N THR A 312 17.90 -11.20 -4.43
CA THR A 312 16.68 -10.41 -4.19
C THR A 312 15.42 -11.23 -4.39
N GLY A 313 15.35 -11.99 -5.49
CA GLY A 313 14.26 -12.92 -5.78
C GLY A 313 14.09 -13.95 -4.68
N ARG A 314 15.18 -14.55 -4.20
CA ARG A 314 15.16 -15.55 -3.12
C ARG A 314 14.74 -14.96 -1.79
N ALA A 315 15.29 -13.81 -1.42
CA ALA A 315 14.92 -13.15 -0.17
C ALA A 315 13.41 -12.84 -0.12
N GLN A 316 12.85 -12.31 -1.20
CA GLN A 316 11.42 -11.98 -1.27
C GLN A 316 10.52 -13.23 -1.39
N ALA A 317 10.95 -14.26 -2.11
CA ALA A 317 10.24 -15.55 -2.15
C ALA A 317 10.21 -16.27 -0.79
N GLY A 318 11.20 -16.00 0.07
CA GLY A 318 11.26 -16.51 1.44
C GLY A 318 10.37 -15.78 2.46
N GLU A 319 9.72 -14.70 2.06
CA GLU A 319 8.86 -13.90 2.94
C GLU A 319 7.37 -14.15 2.63
N PRO A 320 6.48 -14.23 3.64
CA PRO A 320 5.05 -14.34 3.40
C PRO A 320 4.48 -13.06 2.79
N GLY A 321 3.45 -13.18 1.95
CA GLY A 321 2.71 -12.03 1.41
C GLY A 321 3.37 -11.31 0.23
N THR A 322 4.41 -11.88 -0.38
CA THR A 322 5.16 -11.27 -1.48
C THR A 322 4.63 -11.60 -2.88
N MET A 323 3.33 -11.90 -3.00
CA MET A 323 2.74 -12.29 -4.29
C MET A 323 2.83 -11.19 -5.35
N ARG A 324 2.81 -9.92 -4.93
CA ARG A 324 3.00 -8.79 -5.85
C ARG A 324 4.40 -8.80 -6.46
N GLN A 325 5.42 -9.12 -5.67
CA GLN A 325 6.80 -9.32 -6.12
C GLN A 325 6.89 -10.56 -7.02
N GLY A 326 6.19 -11.65 -6.69
CA GLY A 326 6.09 -12.83 -7.55
C GLY A 326 5.51 -12.52 -8.94
N GLU A 327 4.45 -11.71 -9.04
CA GLU A 327 3.95 -11.27 -10.35
C GLU A 327 4.96 -10.43 -11.13
N GLN A 328 5.69 -9.55 -10.43
CA GLN A 328 6.74 -8.75 -11.03
C GLN A 328 7.88 -9.64 -11.54
N ALA A 329 8.31 -10.63 -10.76
CA ALA A 329 9.31 -11.62 -11.16
C ALA A 329 8.83 -12.46 -12.36
N TRP A 330 7.55 -12.85 -12.40
CA TRP A 330 6.97 -13.50 -13.57
C TRP A 330 7.05 -12.62 -14.83
N SER A 331 6.80 -11.31 -14.69
CA SER A 331 6.96 -10.37 -15.80
C SER A 331 8.39 -10.32 -16.34
N GLU A 332 9.39 -10.49 -15.47
CA GLU A 332 10.81 -10.60 -15.87
C GLU A 332 11.09 -11.90 -16.64
N VAL A 333 10.53 -13.02 -16.20
CA VAL A 333 10.62 -14.31 -16.93
C VAL A 333 10.06 -14.15 -18.35
N VAL A 334 8.84 -13.63 -18.49
CA VAL A 334 8.18 -13.47 -19.81
C VAL A 334 8.91 -12.45 -20.68
N LYS A 335 9.49 -11.40 -20.09
CA LYS A 335 10.31 -10.42 -20.83
C LYS A 335 11.58 -11.06 -21.38
N ARG A 336 12.16 -12.01 -20.66
CA ARG A 336 13.40 -12.71 -21.05
C ARG A 336 13.12 -13.85 -22.05
N ASP A 337 12.08 -14.65 -21.80
CA ASP A 337 11.60 -15.73 -22.65
C ASP A 337 10.10 -15.60 -22.93
N PRO A 338 9.70 -14.91 -24.01
CA PRO A 338 8.28 -14.73 -24.35
C PRO A 338 7.50 -16.05 -24.54
N ASP A 339 8.20 -17.12 -24.96
CA ASP A 339 7.64 -18.46 -25.15
C ASP A 339 7.24 -19.13 -23.83
N ALA A 340 7.66 -18.60 -22.67
CA ALA A 340 7.25 -19.07 -21.35
C ALA A 340 5.77 -18.78 -21.05
N ASN A 341 5.14 -17.84 -21.78
CA ASN A 341 3.77 -17.39 -21.52
C ASN A 341 2.71 -18.36 -22.10
N THR A 342 2.82 -19.64 -21.76
CA THR A 342 1.83 -20.68 -22.09
C THR A 342 0.95 -20.99 -20.87
N PRO A 343 -0.27 -21.54 -21.07
CA PRO A 343 -1.16 -21.88 -19.97
C PRO A 343 -0.49 -22.74 -18.89
N GLY A 344 -0.64 -22.38 -17.61
CA GLY A 344 -0.13 -23.13 -16.47
C GLY A 344 1.31 -22.81 -16.04
N MET A 345 2.12 -22.16 -16.87
CA MET A 345 3.51 -21.82 -16.52
C MET A 345 3.61 -20.75 -15.44
N ARG A 346 2.73 -19.74 -15.52
CA ARG A 346 2.64 -18.67 -14.50
C ARG A 346 2.25 -19.24 -13.14
N GLU A 347 1.27 -20.13 -13.10
CA GLU A 347 0.79 -20.74 -11.86
C GLU A 347 1.86 -21.64 -11.23
N GLN A 348 2.63 -22.39 -12.04
CA GLN A 348 3.81 -23.14 -11.59
C GLN A 348 4.86 -22.19 -10.98
N PHE A 349 5.18 -21.10 -11.67
CA PHE A 349 6.16 -20.11 -11.19
C PHE A 349 5.73 -19.50 -9.85
N LEU A 350 4.49 -19.06 -9.74
CA LEU A 350 3.96 -18.45 -8.51
C LEU A 350 3.87 -19.46 -7.35
N CYS A 351 3.69 -20.75 -7.66
CA CYS A 351 3.79 -21.81 -6.66
C CYS A 351 5.25 -21.95 -6.16
N HIS A 352 6.22 -21.96 -7.08
CA HIS A 352 7.64 -21.97 -6.69
C HIS A 352 8.03 -20.74 -5.88
N TRP A 353 7.61 -19.55 -6.30
CA TRP A 353 7.81 -18.31 -5.56
C TRP A 353 7.32 -18.41 -4.11
N GLN A 354 6.10 -18.91 -3.91
CA GLN A 354 5.50 -18.97 -2.57
C GLN A 354 6.07 -20.07 -1.68
N PHE A 355 6.56 -21.18 -2.24
CA PHE A 355 6.77 -22.40 -1.46
C PHE A 355 8.17 -23.01 -1.60
N ALA A 356 8.90 -22.72 -2.68
CA ALA A 356 10.19 -23.38 -2.92
C ALA A 356 11.17 -23.09 -1.77
N GLU A 357 11.27 -21.84 -1.34
CA GLU A 357 12.22 -21.45 -0.27
C GLU A 357 11.77 -21.92 1.13
N PHE A 358 10.48 -22.24 1.34
CA PHE A 358 10.00 -22.79 2.61
C PHE A 358 10.13 -24.32 2.69
N ILE A 359 9.86 -25.01 1.59
CA ILE A 359 9.78 -26.48 1.55
C ILE A 359 11.15 -27.10 1.24
N GLN A 360 11.91 -26.50 0.32
CA GLN A 360 13.23 -26.98 -0.12
C GLN A 360 14.13 -25.77 -0.43
N PRO A 361 14.63 -25.06 0.61
CA PRO A 361 15.41 -23.86 0.44
C PRO A 361 16.67 -24.09 -0.40
N GLY A 362 17.02 -23.08 -1.21
CA GLY A 362 18.27 -23.09 -1.98
C GLY A 362 18.26 -23.96 -3.23
N LYS A 363 17.08 -24.30 -3.79
CA LYS A 363 17.02 -24.88 -5.15
C LYS A 363 17.75 -23.99 -6.14
N THR A 364 18.64 -24.57 -6.94
CA THR A 364 19.41 -23.83 -7.95
C THR A 364 18.49 -23.15 -8.97
N SER A 365 17.45 -23.85 -9.42
CA SER A 365 16.44 -23.31 -10.34
C SER A 365 15.03 -23.73 -9.95
N TRP A 366 14.05 -22.95 -10.41
CA TRP A 366 12.63 -23.32 -10.42
C TRP A 366 12.26 -23.72 -11.85
N ASN A 367 11.80 -24.95 -12.01
CA ASN A 367 11.62 -25.57 -13.32
C ASN A 367 10.14 -25.49 -13.70
N LEU A 368 9.86 -25.01 -14.91
CA LEU A 368 8.50 -24.78 -15.40
C LEU A 368 8.28 -25.58 -16.68
N GLU A 369 7.24 -26.41 -16.71
CA GLU A 369 7.00 -27.32 -17.82
C GLU A 369 5.71 -26.97 -18.58
N PRO A 370 5.77 -26.65 -19.89
CA PRO A 370 4.61 -26.27 -20.69
C PRO A 370 3.68 -27.46 -21.03
N TRP A 371 4.15 -28.69 -20.82
CA TRP A 371 3.39 -29.91 -21.07
C TRP A 371 2.59 -30.39 -19.85
N ARG A 372 2.79 -29.78 -18.67
CA ARG A 372 2.03 -30.13 -17.46
C ARG A 372 0.57 -29.68 -17.58
N PRO A 373 -0.38 -30.44 -17.00
CA PRO A 373 -1.78 -30.07 -17.02
C PRO A 373 -2.02 -28.76 -16.28
N VAL A 374 -2.89 -27.92 -16.83
CA VAL A 374 -3.40 -26.74 -16.13
C VAL A 374 -4.33 -27.20 -15.01
N VAL A 375 -3.91 -27.02 -13.77
CA VAL A 375 -4.68 -27.40 -12.57
C VAL A 375 -4.86 -26.20 -11.65
N SER A 376 -5.74 -26.32 -10.66
CA SER A 376 -5.91 -25.26 -9.66
C SER A 376 -4.65 -25.07 -8.82
N THR A 377 -4.46 -23.87 -8.26
CA THR A 377 -3.34 -23.54 -7.34
C THR A 377 -3.25 -24.54 -6.19
N LEU A 378 -4.38 -24.97 -5.63
CA LEU A 378 -4.43 -25.99 -4.58
C LEU A 378 -3.88 -27.35 -5.06
N SER A 379 -4.18 -27.71 -6.31
CA SER A 379 -3.67 -28.93 -6.91
C SER A 379 -2.17 -28.84 -7.20
N LEU A 380 -1.66 -27.68 -7.61
CA LEU A 380 -0.22 -27.45 -7.76
C LEU A 380 0.50 -27.63 -6.41
N LEU A 381 0.00 -26.98 -5.35
CA LEU A 381 0.57 -27.09 -4.01
C LEU A 381 0.57 -28.53 -3.48
N ALA A 382 -0.56 -29.24 -3.63
CA ALA A 382 -0.67 -30.64 -3.23
C ALA A 382 0.32 -31.58 -3.94
N ASN A 383 0.86 -31.16 -5.09
CA ASN A 383 1.83 -31.89 -5.89
C ASN A 383 3.22 -31.20 -5.90
N GLY A 384 3.54 -30.38 -4.90
CA GLY A 384 4.86 -29.76 -4.77
C GLY A 384 5.23 -28.83 -5.93
N CYS A 385 4.23 -28.13 -6.48
CA CYS A 385 4.31 -27.29 -7.68
C CYS A 385 4.53 -28.05 -9.01
N ASN A 386 4.61 -29.38 -8.98
CA ASN A 386 4.89 -30.25 -10.13
C ASN A 386 3.70 -31.16 -10.45
N ALA A 387 2.55 -30.59 -10.79
CA ALA A 387 1.35 -31.39 -11.08
C ALA A 387 1.51 -32.26 -12.35
N GLY A 388 1.06 -33.51 -12.29
CA GLY A 388 0.84 -34.35 -13.47
C GLY A 388 2.04 -35.13 -14.04
N GLY A 389 3.16 -35.24 -13.34
CA GLY A 389 4.30 -36.05 -13.79
C GLY A 389 5.49 -36.05 -12.83
N ALA A 390 6.44 -36.98 -13.03
CA ALA A 390 7.68 -37.05 -12.23
C ALA A 390 8.50 -35.76 -12.34
N GLU A 391 9.30 -35.46 -11.30
CA GLU A 391 10.30 -34.39 -11.37
C GLU A 391 11.40 -34.75 -12.37
N GLU A 392 12.02 -33.73 -12.98
CA GLU A 392 13.22 -33.94 -13.79
C GLU A 392 14.30 -34.68 -12.98
N PRO A 393 14.97 -35.70 -13.54
CA PRO A 393 16.19 -36.22 -12.94
C PRO A 393 17.31 -35.16 -13.05
N PHE A 394 17.86 -34.78 -11.90
CA PHE A 394 18.85 -33.71 -11.75
C PHE A 394 20.18 -33.96 -12.45
#